data_AF-A0A0M1JNM8-F1
#
_entry.id   AF-A0A0M1JNM8-F1
#
_cell.length_a   1.000
_cell.length_b   1.000
_cell.length_c   1.000
_cell.angle_alpha   90.00
_cell.angle_beta   90.00
_cell.angle_gamma   90.00
#
_symmetry.space_group_name_H-M   'P 1'
#
loop_
_entity.id
_entity.type
_entity.pdbx_description
1 polymer ?
#
loop_
_entity_poly.entity_id
_entity_poly.type
_entity_poly.pdbx_seq_one_letter_code
_entity_poly.pdbx_strand_id
1 'polypeptide(L)'
;MATYDYIVIDTDSPPEDMVTMMSNNYPDTIVIPINKSQKRSLNDLPSFLDTAADVEIRANREPGINYYPIFLVVPLGIEQDRVISKLEAANPKPKNCQVAPGMENFQDEIDSALEQNKYIWDCPGFASTYEYFYNLCHECLII
;
A
#
# COMPACT_ATOMS: atom_id res chain seq x y z
N MET A 1 -15.64 16.37 -20.14
CA MET A 1 -14.62 16.11 -19.13
C MET A 1 -14.68 14.63 -18.81
N ALA A 2 -13.56 13.92 -18.85
CA ALA A 2 -13.54 12.52 -18.43
C ALA A 2 -13.71 12.47 -16.90
N THR A 3 -14.67 11.68 -16.45
CA THR A 3 -14.86 11.34 -15.03
C THR A 3 -14.40 9.90 -14.86
N TYR A 4 -13.47 9.68 -13.93
CA TYR A 4 -13.03 8.35 -13.55
C TYR A 4 -13.58 8.05 -12.17
N ASP A 5 -14.06 6.82 -11.97
CA ASP A 5 -14.49 6.37 -10.64
C ASP A 5 -13.28 6.25 -9.70
N TYR A 6 -12.13 5.84 -10.24
CA TYR A 6 -10.88 5.65 -9.49
C TYR A 6 -9.66 6.14 -10.27
N ILE A 7 -8.68 6.67 -9.52
CA ILE A 7 -7.36 7.07 -10.04
C ILE A 7 -6.31 6.31 -9.23
N VAL A 8 -5.50 5.49 -9.92
CA VAL A 8 -4.37 4.78 -9.33
C VAL A 8 -3.09 5.48 -9.75
N ILE A 9 -2.28 5.87 -8.76
CA ILE A 9 -0.99 6.53 -8.96
C ILE A 9 0.09 5.58 -8.46
N ASP A 10 0.94 5.12 -9.38
CA ASP A 10 2.11 4.30 -9.06
C ASP A 10 3.35 5.19 -8.92
N THR A 11 4.24 4.87 -7.99
CA THR A 11 5.39 5.72 -7.65
C THR A 11 6.65 4.89 -7.39
N ASP A 12 7.78 5.31 -7.96
CA ASP A 12 9.05 4.59 -7.87
C ASP A 12 9.96 5.08 -6.71
N SER A 13 9.68 6.26 -6.11
CA SER A 13 10.51 6.88 -5.07
C SER A 13 9.70 7.16 -3.78
N PRO A 14 9.43 6.13 -2.97
CA PRO A 14 8.35 6.15 -1.99
C PRO A 14 8.37 7.31 -0.98
N PRO A 15 9.50 7.75 -0.39
CA PRO A 15 9.41 8.83 0.60
C PRO A 15 9.12 10.19 -0.03
N GLU A 16 9.78 10.53 -1.14
CA GLU A 16 9.65 11.84 -1.79
C GLU A 16 8.34 11.96 -2.59
N ASP A 17 7.98 10.90 -3.31
CA ASP A 17 6.75 10.84 -4.09
C ASP A 17 5.53 10.80 -3.17
N MET A 18 5.58 10.09 -2.04
CA MET A 18 4.49 10.07 -1.07
C MET A 18 4.23 11.46 -0.48
N VAL A 19 5.28 12.19 -0.08
CA VAL A 19 5.13 13.55 0.46
C VAL A 19 4.46 14.45 -0.58
N THR A 20 4.92 14.38 -1.83
CA THR A 20 4.37 15.17 -2.94
C THR A 20 2.93 14.80 -3.23
N MET A 21 2.61 13.50 -3.28
CA MET A 21 1.28 12.97 -3.53
C MET A 21 0.30 13.37 -2.42
N MET A 22 0.67 13.19 -1.15
CA MET A 22 -0.17 13.56 -0.01
C MET A 22 -0.41 15.07 0.07
N SER A 23 0.59 15.88 -0.27
CA SER A 23 0.47 17.34 -0.18
C SER A 23 -0.33 17.96 -1.34
N ASN A 24 -0.28 17.36 -2.53
CA ASN A 24 -0.89 17.94 -3.73
C ASN A 24 -2.20 17.27 -4.15
N ASN A 25 -2.35 15.97 -3.89
CA ASN A 25 -3.45 15.17 -4.43
C ASN A 25 -4.42 14.66 -3.36
N TYR A 26 -4.05 14.70 -2.08
CA TYR A 26 -4.86 14.21 -0.95
C TYR A 26 -5.52 12.83 -1.24
N PRO A 27 -4.75 11.80 -1.61
CA PRO A 27 -5.31 10.48 -1.90
C PRO A 27 -6.09 9.95 -0.71
N ASP A 28 -7.24 9.32 -0.96
CA ASP A 28 -8.06 8.70 0.09
C ASP A 28 -7.35 7.49 0.71
N THR A 29 -6.57 6.78 -0.10
CA THR A 29 -5.89 5.56 0.32
C THR A 29 -4.48 5.47 -0.25
N ILE A 30 -3.56 5.02 0.59
CA ILE A 30 -2.14 4.80 0.30
C ILE A 30 -1.86 3.32 0.55
N VAL A 31 -1.49 2.62 -0.53
CA VAL A 31 -1.16 1.19 -0.48
C VAL A 31 0.35 1.02 -0.45
N ILE A 32 0.86 0.30 0.54
CA ILE A 32 2.29 0.08 0.76
C ILE A 32 2.59 -1.41 0.57
N PRO A 33 2.95 -1.86 -0.64
CA PRO A 33 3.35 -3.24 -0.86
C PRO A 33 4.70 -3.51 -0.18
N ILE A 34 4.76 -4.52 0.69
CA ILE A 34 6.02 -4.98 1.30
C ILE A 34 6.31 -6.37 0.76
N ASN A 35 7.26 -6.42 -0.17
CA ASN A 35 7.61 -7.65 -0.86
C ASN A 35 8.78 -8.37 -0.19
N LYS A 36 8.72 -9.71 -0.12
CA LYS A 36 9.81 -10.56 0.36
C LYS A 36 11.13 -10.31 -0.37
N SER A 37 11.07 -10.04 -1.68
CA SER A 37 12.26 -9.75 -2.51
C SER A 37 12.97 -8.47 -2.06
N GLN A 38 12.24 -7.51 -1.48
CA GLN A 38 12.75 -6.23 -1.03
C GLN A 38 13.19 -6.30 0.44
N LYS A 39 14.40 -6.84 0.65
CA LYS A 39 14.98 -7.14 1.98
C LYS A 39 14.98 -5.99 2.99
N ARG A 40 14.91 -4.73 2.54
CA ARG A 40 14.93 -3.54 3.40
C ARG A 40 13.54 -2.96 3.68
N SER A 41 12.55 -3.15 2.81
CA SER A 41 11.24 -2.49 2.90
C SER A 41 10.55 -2.69 4.25
N LEU A 42 10.60 -3.90 4.82
CA LEU A 42 10.01 -4.16 6.14
C LEU A 42 10.74 -3.44 7.29
N ASN A 43 12.06 -3.23 7.16
CA ASN A 43 12.84 -2.52 8.17
C ASN A 43 12.72 -1.01 8.02
N ASP A 44 12.49 -0.52 6.81
CA ASP A 44 12.34 0.90 6.49
C ASP A 44 10.89 1.39 6.75
N LEU A 45 9.93 0.47 6.84
CA LEU A 45 8.51 0.77 7.09
C LEU A 45 8.28 1.76 8.27
N PRO A 46 8.90 1.61 9.45
CA PRO A 46 8.71 2.57 10.54
C PRO A 46 9.15 4.00 10.17
N SER A 47 10.28 4.15 9.47
CA SER A 47 10.77 5.47 9.04
C SER A 47 9.88 6.09 7.96
N PHE A 48 9.32 5.27 7.08
CA PHE A 48 8.34 5.69 6.09
C PHE A 48 7.06 6.21 6.76
N LEU A 49 6.55 5.46 7.75
CA LEU A 49 5.34 5.83 8.49
C LEU A 49 5.53 7.08 9.35
N ASP A 50 6.70 7.27 9.94
CA ASP A 50 7.04 8.51 10.66
C ASP A 50 6.91 9.73 9.73
N THR A 51 7.52 9.65 8.55
CA THR A 51 7.42 10.71 7.52
C THR A 51 5.96 10.94 7.10
N ALA A 52 5.19 9.88 6.88
CA ALA A 52 3.79 9.97 6.49
C ALA A 52 2.91 10.60 7.58
N ALA A 53 3.17 10.28 8.86
CA ALA A 53 2.47 10.88 9.99
C ALA A 53 2.73 12.39 10.07
N ASP A 54 3.98 12.79 9.81
CA ASP A 54 4.38 14.19 9.77
C ASP A 54 3.63 14.98 8.69
N VAL A 55 3.43 14.38 7.50
CA VAL A 55 2.64 14.98 6.41
C VAL A 55 1.16 15.05 6.78
N GLU A 56 0.57 13.97 7.32
CA GLU A 56 -0.82 13.96 7.80
C GLU A 56 -1.05 15.07 8.84
N ILE A 57 -0.15 15.22 9.83
CA ILE A 57 -0.24 16.25 10.86
C ILE A 57 -0.16 17.65 10.25
N ARG A 58 0.74 17.88 9.27
CA ARG A 58 0.87 19.18 8.61
C ARG A 58 -0.37 19.53 7.79
N ALA A 59 -0.90 18.60 7.02
CA ALA A 59 -2.13 18.79 6.25
C ALA A 59 -3.30 19.20 7.15
N ASN A 60 -3.47 18.54 8.30
CA ASN A 60 -4.55 18.86 9.26
C ASN A 60 -4.36 20.16 10.06
N ARG A 61 -3.21 20.85 9.94
CA ARG A 61 -3.04 22.21 10.49
C ARG A 61 -3.63 23.28 9.59
N GLU A 62 -3.86 22.97 8.32
CA GLU A 62 -4.46 23.92 7.38
C GLU A 62 -5.95 24.10 7.67
N PRO A 63 -6.44 25.35 7.83
CA PRO A 63 -7.84 25.60 8.13
C PRO A 63 -8.77 25.01 7.04
N GLY A 64 -9.73 24.20 7.47
CA GLY A 64 -10.72 23.58 6.58
C GLY A 64 -10.28 22.25 5.97
N ILE A 65 -9.07 21.77 6.26
CA ILE A 65 -8.60 20.45 5.87
C ILE A 65 -8.84 19.46 7.01
N ASN A 66 -9.39 18.30 6.65
CA ASN A 66 -9.58 17.16 7.54
C ASN A 66 -9.13 15.90 6.78
N TYR A 67 -7.83 15.61 6.82
CA TYR A 67 -7.18 14.63 5.96
C TYR A 67 -6.66 13.43 6.76
N TYR A 68 -7.31 12.27 6.62
CA TYR A 68 -6.95 11.04 7.33
C TYR A 68 -7.03 9.84 6.38
N PRO A 69 -6.08 9.72 5.44
CA PRO A 69 -6.13 8.66 4.44
C PRO A 69 -5.91 7.29 5.08
N ILE A 70 -6.42 6.25 4.43
CA ILE A 70 -6.13 4.88 4.83
C ILE A 70 -4.70 4.54 4.40
N PHE A 71 -3.88 4.05 5.33
CA PHE A 71 -2.58 3.47 5.03
C PHE A 71 -2.69 1.95 5.13
N LEU A 72 -2.75 1.26 3.98
CA LEU A 72 -2.86 -0.19 3.91
C LEU A 72 -1.49 -0.79 3.57
N VAL A 73 -0.87 -1.45 4.54
CA VAL A 73 0.37 -2.21 4.31
C VAL A 73 0.01 -3.60 3.81
N VAL A 74 0.54 -3.99 2.65
CA VAL A 74 0.18 -5.24 1.96
C VAL A 74 1.37 -6.19 1.96
N PRO A 75 1.35 -7.27 2.77
CA PRO A 75 2.43 -8.25 2.80
C PRO A 75 2.38 -9.15 1.56
N LEU A 76 3.43 -9.12 0.73
CA LEU A 76 3.55 -9.95 -0.48
C LEU A 76 4.69 -10.96 -0.28
N GLY A 77 4.33 -12.20 0.05
CA GLY A 77 5.30 -13.26 0.37
C GLY A 77 5.95 -13.13 1.76
N ILE A 78 5.36 -12.32 2.64
CA ILE A 78 5.82 -12.10 4.02
C ILE A 78 4.68 -12.40 4.99
N GLU A 79 4.99 -13.09 6.09
CA GLU A 79 4.06 -13.33 7.19
C GLU A 79 3.45 -12.03 7.73
N GLN A 80 2.12 -11.98 7.80
CA GLN A 80 1.35 -10.81 8.24
C GLN A 80 1.78 -10.35 9.65
N ASP A 81 1.98 -11.28 10.58
CA ASP A 81 2.38 -10.99 11.97
C ASP A 81 3.70 -10.21 12.06
N ARG A 82 4.63 -10.45 11.13
CA ARG A 82 5.90 -9.71 11.09
C ARG A 82 5.70 -8.26 10.69
N VAL A 83 4.76 -8.01 9.78
CA VAL A 83 4.38 -6.67 9.35
C VAL A 83 3.62 -5.95 10.47
N ILE A 84 2.67 -6.63 11.12
CA ILE A 84 1.94 -6.11 12.30
C ILE A 84 2.92 -5.70 13.39
N SER A 85 3.87 -6.56 13.76
CA SER A 85 4.88 -6.26 14.78
C SER A 85 5.69 -4.99 14.46
N LYS A 86 6.04 -4.78 13.19
CA LYS A 86 6.76 -3.58 12.73
C LYS A 86 5.88 -2.35 12.73
N LEU A 87 4.61 -2.49 12.33
CA LEU A 87 3.63 -1.41 12.34
C LEU A 87 3.31 -0.96 13.77
N GLU A 88 3.23 -1.88 14.73
CA GLU A 88 3.01 -1.56 16.15
C GLU A 88 4.21 -0.89 16.79
N ALA A 89 5.43 -1.27 16.39
CA ALA A 89 6.66 -0.63 16.85
C ALA A 89 6.88 0.78 16.26
N ALA A 90 6.20 1.13 15.15
CA ALA A 90 6.31 2.45 14.55
C ALA A 90 5.59 3.51 15.39
N ASN A 91 6.34 4.51 15.85
CA ASN A 91 5.83 5.66 16.58
C ASN A 91 6.70 6.90 16.28
N PRO A 92 6.16 7.97 15.66
CA PRO A 92 4.75 8.13 15.27
C PRO A 92 4.37 7.32 14.01
N LYS A 93 3.07 7.23 13.74
CA LYS A 93 2.50 6.68 12.49
C LYS A 93 1.15 7.36 12.18
N PRO A 94 0.68 7.33 10.92
CA PRO A 94 -0.62 7.87 10.54
C PRO A 94 -1.77 7.26 11.34
N LYS A 95 -2.88 8.00 11.44
CA LYS A 95 -4.00 7.60 12.29
C LYS A 95 -4.68 6.31 11.83
N ASN A 96 -4.83 6.15 10.51
CA ASN A 96 -5.59 5.06 9.90
C ASN A 96 -4.68 4.03 9.22
N CYS A 97 -3.75 3.45 9.99
CA CYS A 97 -2.88 2.37 9.49
C CYS A 97 -3.47 0.98 9.74
N GLN A 98 -3.43 0.14 8.71
CA GLN A 98 -3.89 -1.25 8.75
C GLN A 98 -2.98 -2.17 7.93
N VAL A 99 -3.04 -3.47 8.22
CA VAL A 99 -2.27 -4.51 7.50
C VAL A 99 -3.26 -5.45 6.81
N ALA A 100 -3.13 -5.60 5.50
CA ALA A 100 -3.93 -6.55 4.72
C ALA A 100 -3.58 -8.00 5.09
N PRO A 101 -4.43 -8.98 4.74
CA PRO A 101 -4.03 -10.39 4.72
C PRO A 101 -2.74 -10.58 3.92
N GLY A 102 -1.85 -11.44 4.40
CA GLY A 102 -0.62 -11.76 3.70
C GLY A 102 -0.89 -12.64 2.49
N MET A 103 -0.23 -12.35 1.36
CA MET A 103 -0.20 -13.24 0.20
C MET A 103 0.97 -14.21 0.30
N GLU A 104 0.80 -15.40 -0.28
CA GLU A 104 1.93 -16.28 -0.57
C GLU A 104 2.97 -15.59 -1.48
N ASN A 105 4.18 -16.15 -1.51
CA ASN A 105 5.27 -15.58 -2.28
C ASN A 105 5.17 -15.99 -3.75
N PHE A 106 4.45 -15.19 -4.55
CA PHE A 106 4.29 -15.39 -5.98
C PHE A 106 5.09 -14.41 -6.85
N GLN A 107 6.24 -13.90 -6.35
CA GLN A 107 6.99 -12.86 -7.06
C GLN A 107 7.41 -13.30 -8.46
N ASP A 108 7.99 -14.50 -8.58
CA ASP A 108 8.51 -14.99 -9.86
C ASP A 108 7.36 -15.19 -10.87
N GLU A 109 6.19 -15.61 -10.39
CA GLU A 109 5.00 -15.84 -11.21
C GLU A 109 4.28 -14.54 -11.60
N ILE A 110 4.28 -13.54 -10.71
CA ILE A 110 3.83 -12.18 -11.04
C ILE A 110 4.74 -11.61 -12.13
N ASP A 111 6.06 -11.68 -11.97
CA ASP A 111 7.00 -11.16 -12.96
C ASP A 111 6.82 -11.84 -14.32
N SER A 112 6.67 -13.17 -14.34
CA SER A 112 6.39 -13.91 -15.56
C SER A 112 5.04 -13.57 -16.22
N ALA A 113 4.02 -13.25 -15.43
CA ALA A 113 2.72 -12.80 -15.93
C ALA A 113 2.81 -11.38 -16.52
N LEU A 114 3.54 -10.48 -15.86
CA LEU A 114 3.77 -9.11 -16.31
C LEU A 114 4.57 -9.07 -17.62
N GLU A 115 5.58 -9.92 -17.79
CA GLU A 115 6.31 -10.07 -19.06
C GLU A 115 5.37 -10.44 -20.23
N GLN A 116 4.26 -11.10 -19.92
CA GLN A 116 3.23 -11.50 -20.89
C GLN A 116 2.06 -10.51 -20.99
N ASN A 117 2.08 -9.39 -20.25
CA ASN A 117 0.98 -8.43 -20.10
C ASN A 117 -0.34 -9.12 -19.65
N LYS A 118 -0.23 -10.07 -18.72
CA LYS A 118 -1.37 -10.78 -18.15
C LYS A 118 -1.45 -10.54 -16.66
N TYR A 119 -2.65 -10.71 -16.12
CA TYR A 119 -2.81 -10.84 -14.70
C TYR A 119 -2.32 -12.20 -14.23
N ILE A 120 -1.80 -12.27 -13.01
CA ILE A 120 -1.34 -13.53 -12.43
C ILE A 120 -2.47 -14.57 -12.33
N TRP A 121 -3.71 -14.16 -12.07
CA TRP A 121 -4.84 -15.10 -12.00
C TRP A 121 -5.24 -15.72 -13.35
N ASP A 122 -4.77 -15.17 -14.47
CA ASP A 122 -4.94 -15.78 -15.79
C ASP A 122 -3.90 -16.89 -16.06
N CYS A 123 -2.90 -17.04 -15.19
CA CYS A 123 -1.88 -18.08 -15.28
C CYS A 123 -2.36 -19.41 -14.65
N PRO A 124 -2.04 -20.57 -15.25
CA PRO A 124 -2.42 -21.87 -14.70
C PRO A 124 -1.92 -22.06 -13.26
N GLY A 125 -2.84 -22.39 -12.35
CA GLY A 125 -2.53 -22.65 -10.94
C GLY A 125 -2.66 -21.44 -10.01
N PHE A 126 -2.91 -20.23 -10.54
CA PHE A 126 -2.92 -18.99 -9.75
C PHE A 126 -4.28 -18.28 -9.69
N ALA A 127 -5.37 -18.94 -10.08
CA ALA A 127 -6.71 -18.34 -10.10
C ALA A 127 -7.15 -17.80 -8.73
N SER A 128 -6.69 -18.39 -7.62
CA SER A 128 -6.98 -17.92 -6.25
C SER A 128 -6.43 -16.52 -5.95
N THR A 129 -5.42 -16.05 -6.70
CA THR A 129 -4.89 -14.69 -6.55
C THR A 129 -5.94 -13.63 -6.94
N TYR A 130 -6.92 -13.96 -7.78
CA TYR A 130 -8.04 -13.06 -8.08
C TYR A 130 -8.83 -12.72 -6.82
N GLU A 131 -9.21 -13.72 -6.03
CA GLU A 131 -9.96 -13.52 -4.79
C GLU A 131 -9.15 -12.68 -3.80
N TYR A 132 -7.84 -12.90 -3.71
CA TYR A 132 -6.95 -12.09 -2.89
C TYR A 132 -7.00 -10.60 -3.26
N PHE A 133 -6.75 -10.26 -4.54
CA PHE A 133 -6.76 -8.87 -4.99
C PHE A 133 -8.17 -8.26 -4.96
N TYR A 134 -9.21 -9.05 -5.25
CA TYR A 134 -10.59 -8.63 -5.14
C TYR A 134 -10.94 -8.22 -3.70
N ASN A 135 -10.59 -9.06 -2.71
CA ASN A 135 -10.83 -8.77 -1.31
C ASN A 135 -9.99 -7.58 -0.83
N LEU A 136 -8.75 -7.44 -1.32
CA LEU A 136 -7.93 -6.26 -1.03
C LEU A 136 -8.65 -4.97 -1.46
N CYS A 137 -9.22 -4.95 -2.67
CA CYS A 137 -9.96 -3.79 -3.19
C CYS A 137 -11.29 -3.53 -2.49
N HIS A 138 -12.08 -4.56 -2.21
CA HIS A 138 -13.45 -4.36 -1.71
C HIS A 138 -13.55 -4.34 -0.19
N GLU A 139 -12.72 -5.11 0.51
CA GLU A 139 -12.82 -5.27 1.97
C GLU A 139 -11.85 -4.36 2.72
N CYS A 140 -10.65 -4.12 2.17
CA CYS A 140 -9.63 -3.30 2.84
C CYS A 140 -9.64 -1.84 2.38
N LEU A 141 -10.01 -1.56 1.14
CA LEU A 141 -9.92 -0.22 0.55
C LEU A 141 -11.27 0.53 0.51
N ILE A 142 -12.40 -0.14 0.81
CA ILE A 142 -13.79 0.36 0.65
C ILE A 142 -13.92 1.19 -0.64
N ILE A 143 -13.65 0.53 -1.76
CA ILE A 143 -13.75 1.06 -3.13
C ILE A 143 -15.17 0.85 -3.64
#